data_AF-A0A7Y4UAE2-F1
#
_entry.id   AF-A0A7Y4UAE2-F1
#
_cell.length_a   1.000
_cell.length_b   1.000
_cell.length_c   1.000
_cell.angle_alpha   90.00
_cell.angle_beta   90.00
_cell.angle_gamma   90.00
#
_symmetry.space_group_name_H-M   'P 1'
#
loop_
_entity.id
_entity.type
_entity.pdbx_description
1 polymer ?
#
loop_
_entity_poly.entity_id
_entity_poly.type
_entity_poly.pdbx_seq_one_letter_code
_entity_poly.pdbx_strand_id
1 'polypeptide(L)'
;MPKGYVVAGYSEQPVVEAEVLPDALKPALKTTTTIPTMATLESGAAPKPTTPMVSFTLVCLKPVLPGSLVAGKYIVKNVKQSGFDIDMYVKAGDEKWADSAAKTIGEHLEFYSSKFGAYPFGNRLIVAQTDDETLETYSAPGMVFLSPRALQSASAERLGREVAFQWWGQAVGIQSFDDIFISQGLAEFSMLLALRDSTNEAQFQDALQSQLEKALAFEQSSSIRNAPKQLDDQTPAYRSIVFNKGALVMYMLRQLMGEKEFDGFLKNYYQQNNGKNLTLDEFEAQVTKAAGRNMRFFFGQWVDSTGVPEFGSEYRILRTKDGFRVPGTVKQEMDTFEMPVDVILKTEAGNEKQTLLLKGTSVDFDIQTKSKPIEVVVDPDYKIIKTSAELRQGVVVRRGIEHFREQEYTEAEQQFQAAIKLNRNNSWAWYNLGLLYITQRNHNKALDAFEQALNGNMRPEWIEVWSYIYRGNAWDSLGQRERAVADYNKAITNGNDYENAQATAQQYLAEPYGSKKTKAANDGE
;
A
#
# COMPACT_ATOMS: atom_id res chain seq x y z
N MET A 1 -32.00 -6.69 15.05
CA MET A 1 -31.51 -7.77 14.17
C MET A 1 -32.30 -9.04 14.42
N PRO A 2 -32.43 -9.96 13.45
CA PRO A 2 -33.02 -11.27 13.68
C PRO A 2 -32.25 -12.04 14.77
N LYS A 3 -32.97 -12.81 15.60
CA LYS A 3 -32.35 -13.68 16.62
C LYS A 3 -31.35 -14.64 15.97
N GLY A 4 -30.14 -14.74 16.55
CA GLY A 4 -29.03 -15.52 16.01
C GLY A 4 -28.05 -14.75 15.11
N TYR A 5 -28.29 -13.46 14.87
CA TYR A 5 -27.26 -12.56 14.33
C TYR A 5 -26.33 -12.11 15.45
N VAL A 6 -25.05 -11.97 15.11
CA VAL A 6 -24.07 -11.29 15.97
C VAL A 6 -23.83 -9.90 15.42
N VAL A 7 -23.74 -8.91 16.32
CA VAL A 7 -23.40 -7.52 15.98
C VAL A 7 -22.03 -7.20 16.56
N ALA A 8 -21.17 -6.57 15.76
CA ALA A 8 -19.92 -5.99 16.22
C ALA A 8 -19.87 -4.51 15.85
N GLY A 9 -19.31 -3.72 16.74
CA GLY A 9 -19.10 -2.29 16.58
C GLY A 9 -18.21 -1.82 17.72
N TYR A 10 -17.47 -0.74 17.52
CA TYR A 10 -16.72 -0.16 18.62
C TYR A 10 -17.65 0.32 19.72
N SER A 11 -17.34 -0.10 20.94
CA SER A 11 -18.10 0.22 22.14
C SER A 11 -17.15 0.18 23.33
N GLU A 12 -17.14 1.24 24.12
CA GLU A 12 -16.36 1.34 25.37
C GLU A 12 -16.99 0.52 26.50
N GLN A 13 -18.23 0.06 26.31
CA GLN A 13 -18.95 -0.83 27.21
C GLN A 13 -19.27 -2.17 26.52
N PRO A 14 -19.46 -3.27 27.27
CA PRO A 14 -19.95 -4.52 26.70
C PRO A 14 -21.23 -4.29 25.90
N VAL A 15 -21.30 -4.87 24.70
CA VAL A 15 -22.51 -4.77 23.85
C VAL A 15 -23.64 -5.52 24.54
N VAL A 16 -24.74 -4.83 24.83
CA VAL A 16 -25.90 -5.40 25.53
C VAL A 16 -26.92 -5.90 24.51
N GLU A 17 -27.33 -7.16 24.66
CA GLU A 17 -28.37 -7.83 23.87
C GLU A 17 -29.70 -7.83 24.64
N ALA A 18 -30.80 -7.42 23.99
CA ALA A 18 -32.14 -7.49 24.58
C ALA A 18 -33.19 -7.96 23.57
N GLU A 19 -34.10 -8.84 23.98
CA GLU A 19 -35.22 -9.27 23.14
C GLU A 19 -36.23 -8.12 22.94
N VAL A 20 -36.64 -7.91 21.69
CA VAL A 20 -37.61 -6.86 21.35
C VAL A 20 -39.02 -7.44 21.43
N LEU A 21 -39.84 -6.94 22.37
CA LEU A 21 -41.25 -7.30 22.44
C LEU A 21 -42.00 -6.78 21.19
N PRO A 22 -42.91 -7.56 20.58
CA PRO A 22 -43.53 -7.24 19.29
C PRO A 22 -44.23 -5.88 19.18
N ASP A 23 -44.70 -5.32 20.31
CA ASP A 23 -45.41 -4.04 20.35
C ASP A 23 -44.50 -2.81 20.53
N ALA A 24 -43.19 -3.01 20.70
CA ALA A 24 -42.21 -1.94 20.92
C ALA A 24 -41.59 -1.36 19.64
N LEU A 25 -41.92 -1.92 18.47
CA LEU A 25 -41.45 -1.44 17.15
C LEU A 25 -42.24 -0.18 16.72
N LYS A 26 -42.15 0.90 17.50
CA LYS A 26 -42.40 2.25 16.99
C LYS A 26 -41.09 2.79 16.41
N PRO A 27 -41.12 3.52 15.28
CA PRO A 27 -39.90 4.09 14.71
C PRO A 27 -39.39 5.17 15.66
N ALA A 28 -38.42 4.81 16.50
CA ALA A 28 -37.63 5.75 17.28
C ALA A 28 -36.22 5.78 16.68
N LEU A 29 -36.08 6.38 15.49
CA LEU A 29 -34.81 7.02 15.17
C LEU A 29 -34.72 8.28 16.03
N LYS A 30 -34.01 8.17 17.16
CA LYS A 30 -33.33 9.33 17.77
C LYS A 30 -31.83 9.18 17.52
N THR A 31 -31.44 9.27 16.25
CA THR A 31 -30.12 9.78 15.91
C THR A 31 -30.20 11.30 16.01
N THR A 32 -29.76 11.87 17.13
CA THR A 32 -29.53 13.32 17.18
C THR A 32 -28.17 13.60 16.55
N THR A 33 -28.11 13.47 15.23
CA THR A 33 -27.01 13.99 14.42
C THR A 33 -27.67 14.61 13.20
N THR A 34 -27.65 15.95 13.14
CA THR A 34 -28.13 16.72 12.00
C THR A 34 -27.25 16.42 10.80
N ILE A 35 -27.75 15.60 9.86
CA ILE A 35 -27.24 15.50 8.49
C ILE A 35 -28.44 15.72 7.56
N PRO A 36 -28.32 16.48 6.45
CA PRO A 36 -29.44 16.82 5.60
C PRO A 36 -29.91 15.61 4.78
N THR A 37 -31.18 15.27 4.93
CA THR A 37 -32.09 14.67 3.93
C THR A 37 -31.50 13.70 2.90
N MET A 38 -31.71 12.40 3.15
CA MET A 38 -32.08 11.46 2.07
C MET A 38 -33.40 10.77 2.43
N ALA A 39 -34.38 10.97 1.53
CA ALA A 39 -35.63 10.26 1.33
C ALA A 39 -36.46 9.83 2.57
N THR A 40 -37.50 10.61 2.87
CA THR A 40 -38.72 10.12 3.53
C THR A 40 -39.35 9.01 2.68
N LEU A 41 -39.28 7.76 3.15
CA LEU A 41 -40.16 6.68 2.70
C LEU A 41 -41.51 6.82 3.40
N GLU A 42 -42.56 6.95 2.61
CA GLU A 42 -43.94 7.10 3.05
C GLU A 42 -44.44 5.94 3.92
N SER A 43 -45.42 6.27 4.75
CA SER A 43 -46.12 5.40 5.69
C SER A 43 -46.87 4.25 4.98
N GLY A 44 -46.18 3.14 4.76
CA GLY A 44 -46.78 1.81 4.66
C GLY A 44 -46.49 1.06 5.95
N ALA A 45 -47.49 0.48 6.61
CA ALA A 45 -47.29 -0.37 7.77
C ALA A 45 -46.31 -1.50 7.39
N ALA A 46 -45.07 -1.44 7.90
CA ALA A 46 -44.08 -2.48 7.68
C ALA A 46 -44.67 -3.81 8.20
N PRO A 47 -44.56 -4.92 7.47
CA PRO A 47 -45.03 -6.21 7.94
C PRO A 47 -44.37 -6.52 9.29
N LYS A 48 -45.18 -6.91 10.28
CA LYS A 48 -44.65 -7.35 11.58
C LYS A 48 -43.62 -8.45 11.34
N PRO A 49 -42.38 -8.33 11.84
CA PRO A 49 -41.39 -9.37 11.65
C PRO A 49 -41.92 -10.67 12.26
N THR A 50 -42.05 -11.72 11.44
CA THR A 50 -42.44 -13.07 11.86
C THR A 50 -41.32 -13.79 12.62
N THR A 51 -40.11 -13.20 12.65
CA THR A 51 -38.90 -13.73 13.27
C THR A 51 -38.63 -13.00 14.58
N PRO A 52 -38.24 -13.68 15.68
CA PRO A 52 -37.84 -13.01 16.92
C PRO A 52 -36.72 -11.99 16.65
N MET A 53 -36.89 -10.78 17.16
CA MET A 53 -35.94 -9.68 16.97
C MET A 53 -35.21 -9.36 18.26
N VAL A 54 -33.96 -8.92 18.10
CA VAL A 54 -33.04 -8.57 19.18
C VAL A 54 -32.46 -7.19 18.92
N SER A 55 -32.38 -6.36 19.97
CA SER A 55 -31.70 -5.06 19.94
C SER A 55 -30.31 -5.15 20.54
N PHE A 56 -29.37 -4.39 19.97
CA PHE A 56 -28.00 -4.27 20.44
C PHE A 56 -27.72 -2.80 20.78
N THR A 57 -27.10 -2.54 21.93
CA THR A 57 -26.69 -1.19 22.34
C THR A 57 -25.17 -1.09 22.36
N LEU A 58 -24.64 -0.11 21.63
CA LEU A 58 -23.23 0.25 21.61
C LEU A 58 -23.05 1.64 22.23
N VAL A 59 -21.99 1.81 23.03
CA VAL A 59 -21.76 3.03 23.80
C VAL A 59 -20.38 3.58 23.48
N CYS A 60 -20.34 4.79 22.93
CA CYS A 60 -19.12 5.58 22.73
C CYS A 60 -19.24 6.85 23.58
N LEU A 61 -18.45 6.96 24.65
CA LEU A 61 -18.46 8.14 25.53
C LEU A 61 -17.48 9.21 25.05
N LYS A 62 -16.45 8.80 24.30
CA LYS A 62 -15.53 9.71 23.63
C LYS A 62 -16.01 10.06 22.22
N PRO A 63 -15.80 11.31 21.76
CA PRO A 63 -15.98 11.66 20.36
C PRO A 63 -15.11 10.75 19.49
N VAL A 64 -15.76 10.02 18.60
CA VAL A 64 -15.14 9.23 17.53
C VAL A 64 -15.81 9.61 16.22
N LEU A 65 -15.12 9.41 15.10
CA LEU A 65 -15.75 9.50 13.79
C LEU A 65 -16.97 8.56 13.73
N PRO A 66 -17.98 8.83 12.87
CA PRO A 66 -19.23 8.06 12.85
C PRO A 66 -18.97 6.55 12.89
N GLY A 67 -19.52 5.89 13.92
CA GLY A 67 -19.24 4.49 14.18
C GLY A 67 -19.70 3.59 13.04
N SER A 68 -18.90 2.58 12.72
CA SER A 68 -19.29 1.50 11.82
C SER A 68 -19.77 0.30 12.64
N LEU A 69 -20.66 -0.49 12.05
CA LEU A 69 -21.13 -1.74 12.65
C LEU A 69 -21.21 -2.83 11.59
N VAL A 70 -21.06 -4.07 12.03
CA VAL A 70 -21.34 -5.26 11.24
C VAL A 70 -22.43 -6.06 11.94
N ALA A 71 -23.33 -6.65 11.16
CA ALA A 71 -24.38 -7.52 11.68
C ALA A 71 -24.59 -8.69 10.74
N GLY A 72 -24.39 -9.90 11.24
CA GLY A 72 -24.46 -11.09 10.39
C GLY A 72 -24.33 -12.38 11.17
N LYS A 73 -24.30 -13.49 10.43
CA LYS A 73 -23.96 -14.81 10.96
C LYS A 73 -22.46 -15.00 10.88
N TYR A 74 -21.78 -14.64 11.96
CA TYR A 74 -20.34 -14.76 12.09
C TYR A 74 -19.97 -15.87 13.05
N ILE A 75 -18.86 -16.54 12.74
CA ILE A 75 -18.08 -17.30 13.70
C ILE A 75 -17.13 -16.31 14.35
N VAL A 76 -17.23 -16.21 15.69
CA VAL A 76 -16.41 -15.27 16.46
C VAL A 76 -15.25 -16.02 17.08
N LYS A 77 -14.04 -15.57 16.80
CA LYS A 77 -12.81 -16.08 17.40
C LYS A 77 -12.07 -14.96 18.11
N ASN A 78 -11.92 -15.07 19.42
CA ASN A 78 -11.07 -14.16 20.20
C ASN A 78 -9.64 -14.70 20.20
N VAL A 79 -8.71 -13.90 19.68
CA VAL A 79 -7.28 -14.23 19.62
C VAL A 79 -6.52 -13.21 20.47
N LYS A 80 -5.71 -13.68 21.41
CA LYS A 80 -4.84 -12.82 22.20
C LYS A 80 -3.45 -12.77 21.56
N GLN A 81 -3.04 -11.59 21.12
CA GLN A 81 -1.74 -11.38 20.49
C GLN A 81 -1.10 -10.10 21.02
N SER A 82 0.17 -10.18 21.45
CA SER A 82 0.96 -9.04 21.93
C SER A 82 0.26 -8.15 22.97
N GLY A 83 -0.55 -8.74 23.85
CA GLY A 83 -1.31 -8.01 24.89
C GLY A 83 -2.64 -7.40 24.44
N PHE A 84 -3.03 -7.60 23.17
CA PHE A 84 -4.30 -7.17 22.61
C PHE A 84 -5.28 -8.33 22.46
N ASP A 85 -6.57 -8.05 22.67
CA ASP A 85 -7.68 -8.93 22.35
C ASP A 85 -8.18 -8.61 20.92
N ILE A 86 -7.96 -9.53 19.98
CA ILE A 86 -8.36 -9.38 18.57
C ILE A 86 -9.56 -10.28 18.32
N ASP A 87 -10.72 -9.66 18.08
CA ASP A 87 -11.96 -10.39 17.82
C ASP A 87 -12.20 -10.52 16.33
N MET A 88 -12.02 -11.74 15.83
CA MET A 88 -12.21 -12.10 14.44
C MET A 88 -13.66 -12.55 14.22
N TYR A 89 -14.44 -11.74 13.50
CA TYR A 89 -15.78 -12.06 13.03
C TYR A 89 -15.67 -12.56 11.59
N VAL A 90 -15.59 -13.88 11.43
CA VAL A 90 -15.36 -14.53 10.13
C VAL A 90 -16.58 -15.32 9.68
N LYS A 91 -16.73 -15.51 8.37
CA LYS A 91 -17.79 -16.32 7.77
C LYS A 91 -17.38 -17.79 7.83
N ALA A 92 -18.39 -18.67 7.80
CA ALA A 92 -18.16 -20.12 7.78
C ALA A 92 -17.34 -20.52 6.53
N GLY A 93 -16.26 -21.27 6.72
CA GLY A 93 -15.31 -21.67 5.68
C GLY A 93 -13.95 -20.96 5.74
N ASP A 94 -13.90 -19.77 6.35
CA ASP A 94 -12.69 -18.92 6.41
C ASP A 94 -12.02 -18.90 7.80
N GLU A 95 -12.48 -19.73 8.74
CA GLU A 95 -11.97 -19.78 10.12
C GLU A 95 -10.47 -20.08 10.20
N LYS A 96 -9.96 -20.83 9.23
CA LYS A 96 -8.55 -21.21 9.11
C LYS A 96 -7.61 -20.02 8.92
N TRP A 97 -8.11 -18.91 8.37
CA TRP A 97 -7.31 -17.71 8.10
C TRP A 97 -7.26 -16.74 9.29
N ALA A 98 -8.19 -16.88 10.24
CA ALA A 98 -8.35 -15.96 11.36
C ALA A 98 -7.07 -15.84 12.22
N ASP A 99 -6.38 -16.95 12.52
CA ASP A 99 -5.19 -16.93 13.37
C ASP A 99 -4.02 -16.22 12.71
N SER A 100 -3.79 -16.46 11.42
CA SER A 100 -2.70 -15.82 10.68
C SER A 100 -2.91 -14.32 10.60
N ALA A 101 -4.12 -13.88 10.24
CA ALA A 101 -4.45 -12.46 10.17
C ALA A 101 -4.38 -11.78 11.55
N ALA A 102 -4.92 -12.41 12.60
CA ALA A 102 -4.86 -11.88 13.97
C ALA A 102 -3.42 -11.77 14.48
N LYS A 103 -2.55 -12.74 14.17
CA LYS A 103 -1.14 -12.67 14.51
C LYS A 103 -0.47 -11.43 13.91
N THR A 104 -0.59 -11.25 12.59
CA THR A 104 -0.01 -10.10 11.87
C THR A 104 -0.56 -8.77 12.41
N ILE A 105 -1.87 -8.69 12.65
CA ILE A 105 -2.50 -7.50 13.22
C ILE A 105 -1.95 -7.17 14.61
N GLY A 106 -1.79 -8.17 15.48
CA GLY A 106 -1.25 -7.98 16.83
C GLY A 106 0.21 -7.51 16.84
N GLU A 107 1.04 -8.03 15.93
CA GLU A 107 2.43 -7.59 15.75
C GLU A 107 2.48 -6.10 15.34
N HIS A 108 1.62 -5.67 14.43
CA HIS A 108 1.52 -4.25 14.04
C HIS A 108 0.97 -3.37 15.17
N LEU A 109 -0.03 -3.84 15.93
CA LEU A 109 -0.56 -3.11 17.09
C LEU A 109 0.53 -2.86 18.14
N GLU A 110 1.36 -3.87 18.44
CA GLU A 110 2.50 -3.75 19.35
C GLU A 110 3.54 -2.76 18.82
N PHE A 111 3.94 -2.94 17.55
CA PHE A 111 4.93 -2.08 16.91
C PHE A 111 4.50 -0.61 16.93
N TYR A 112 3.29 -0.29 16.45
CA TYR A 112 2.80 1.10 16.42
C TYR A 112 2.54 1.66 17.82
N SER A 113 2.10 0.83 18.78
CA SER A 113 1.98 1.28 20.17
C SER A 113 3.33 1.70 20.75
N SER A 114 4.41 1.01 20.37
CA SER A 114 5.77 1.36 20.80
C SER A 114 6.28 2.65 20.12
N LYS A 115 5.96 2.85 18.83
CA LYS A 115 6.44 4.00 18.03
C LYS A 115 5.65 5.27 18.30
N PHE A 116 4.32 5.19 18.27
CA PHE A 116 3.44 6.36 18.28
C PHE A 116 2.81 6.63 19.64
N GLY A 117 2.65 5.59 20.46
CA GLY A 117 2.01 5.64 21.77
C GLY A 117 0.79 4.73 21.84
N ALA A 118 0.23 4.58 23.05
CA ALA A 118 -0.82 3.61 23.36
C ALA A 118 -1.98 3.62 22.34
N TYR A 119 -2.44 2.43 21.99
CA TYR A 119 -3.56 2.21 21.08
C TYR A 119 -4.81 3.01 21.54
N PRO A 120 -5.44 3.80 20.66
CA PRO A 120 -6.50 4.73 21.03
C PRO A 120 -7.79 4.07 21.55
N PHE A 121 -8.04 2.81 21.18
CA PHE A 121 -9.30 2.12 21.45
C PHE A 121 -9.18 1.03 22.53
N GLY A 122 -8.27 1.22 23.49
CA GLY A 122 -8.11 0.34 24.66
C GLY A 122 -7.10 -0.77 24.39
N ASN A 123 -7.50 -2.02 24.59
CA ASN A 123 -6.69 -3.20 24.30
C ASN A 123 -7.39 -4.16 23.31
N ARG A 124 -8.49 -3.73 22.68
CA ARG A 124 -9.35 -4.57 21.86
C ARG A 124 -9.47 -4.01 20.44
N LEU A 125 -9.28 -4.85 19.44
CA LEU A 125 -9.53 -4.53 18.02
C LEU A 125 -10.49 -5.56 17.44
N ILE A 126 -11.54 -5.09 16.76
CA ILE A 126 -12.49 -5.96 16.06
C ILE A 126 -12.08 -6.08 14.60
N VAL A 127 -12.06 -7.30 14.07
CA VAL A 127 -11.82 -7.56 12.65
C VAL A 127 -13.05 -8.26 12.08
N ALA A 128 -13.72 -7.63 11.12
CA ALA A 128 -14.97 -8.14 10.56
C ALA A 128 -14.81 -8.48 9.08
N GLN A 129 -15.14 -9.73 8.74
CA GLN A 129 -15.12 -10.16 7.35
C GLN A 129 -16.34 -9.61 6.59
N THR A 130 -16.09 -9.00 5.43
CA THR A 130 -17.11 -8.49 4.50
C THR A 130 -17.33 -9.45 3.32
N ASP A 131 -18.04 -9.03 2.28
CA ASP A 131 -18.19 -9.77 1.01
C ASP A 131 -17.18 -9.24 -0.02
N ASP A 132 -16.77 -10.08 -0.98
CA ASP A 132 -15.85 -9.65 -2.05
C ASP A 132 -16.46 -8.59 -2.98
N GLU A 133 -17.79 -8.43 -2.98
CA GLU A 133 -18.48 -7.35 -3.70
C GLU A 133 -18.34 -5.96 -3.03
N THR A 134 -17.64 -5.89 -1.89
CA THR A 134 -17.41 -4.66 -1.13
C THR A 134 -15.95 -4.19 -1.24
N LEU A 135 -15.58 -3.13 -0.50
CA LEU A 135 -14.20 -2.70 -0.41
C LEU A 135 -13.30 -3.83 0.12
N GLU A 136 -12.12 -3.96 -0.49
CA GLU A 136 -11.14 -4.99 -0.10
C GLU A 136 -10.76 -4.87 1.39
N THR A 137 -10.58 -3.63 1.86
CA THR A 137 -10.37 -3.28 3.26
C THR A 137 -11.05 -1.96 3.61
N TYR A 138 -11.44 -1.80 4.87
CA TYR A 138 -11.93 -0.52 5.40
C TYR A 138 -11.62 -0.43 6.90
N SER A 139 -11.18 0.74 7.36
CA SER A 139 -10.88 0.99 8.78
C SER A 139 -11.91 1.93 9.39
N ALA A 140 -12.41 1.56 10.56
CA ALA A 140 -13.28 2.37 11.41
C ALA A 140 -12.70 2.45 12.83
N PRO A 141 -13.19 3.34 13.72
CA PRO A 141 -12.68 3.42 15.08
C PRO A 141 -12.78 2.05 15.76
N GLY A 142 -11.65 1.51 16.23
CA GLY A 142 -11.60 0.22 16.93
C GLY A 142 -11.93 -1.00 16.06
N MET A 143 -12.01 -0.85 14.74
CA MET A 143 -12.42 -1.91 13.83
C MET A 143 -11.67 -1.89 12.49
N VAL A 144 -11.43 -3.08 11.93
CA VAL A 144 -10.97 -3.28 10.55
C VAL A 144 -11.92 -4.25 9.85
N PHE A 145 -12.34 -3.89 8.65
CA PHE A 145 -13.15 -4.72 7.77
C PHE A 145 -12.26 -5.31 6.69
N LEU A 146 -12.38 -6.61 6.45
CA LEU A 146 -11.56 -7.34 5.47
C LEU A 146 -12.47 -8.15 4.54
N SER A 147 -12.26 -7.99 3.23
CA SER A 147 -12.78 -8.95 2.25
C SER A 147 -12.19 -10.36 2.48
N PRO A 148 -12.85 -11.43 1.98
CA PRO A 148 -12.28 -12.77 1.94
C PRO A 148 -10.84 -12.80 1.44
N ARG A 149 -10.53 -12.12 0.32
CA ARG A 149 -9.16 -12.10 -0.24
C ARG A 149 -8.15 -11.42 0.68
N ALA A 150 -8.52 -10.29 1.27
CA ALA A 150 -7.65 -9.60 2.23
C ALA A 150 -7.37 -10.46 3.46
N LEU A 151 -8.39 -11.16 3.99
CA LEU A 151 -8.27 -12.07 5.12
C LEU A 151 -7.38 -13.27 4.79
N GLN A 152 -7.59 -13.89 3.62
CA GLN A 152 -6.84 -15.06 3.15
C GLN A 152 -5.35 -14.75 2.93
N SER A 153 -5.06 -13.60 2.30
CA SER A 153 -3.67 -13.20 2.05
C SER A 153 -2.91 -12.86 3.33
N ALA A 154 -3.60 -12.38 4.37
CA ALA A 154 -3.02 -11.86 5.62
C ALA A 154 -1.77 -10.96 5.39
N SER A 155 -1.76 -10.20 4.28
CA SER A 155 -0.61 -9.40 3.86
C SER A 155 -0.20 -8.41 4.96
N ALA A 156 1.05 -8.50 5.40
CA ALA A 156 1.63 -7.60 6.41
C ALA A 156 1.55 -6.13 5.97
N GLU A 157 1.77 -5.84 4.69
CA GLU A 157 1.66 -4.47 4.17
C GLU A 157 0.23 -3.95 4.31
N ARG A 158 -0.74 -4.71 3.80
CA ARG A 158 -2.15 -4.32 3.80
C ARG A 158 -2.70 -4.19 5.22
N LEU A 159 -2.52 -5.23 6.04
CA LEU A 159 -2.99 -5.24 7.42
C LEU A 159 -2.25 -4.19 8.27
N GLY A 160 -0.94 -4.04 8.09
CA GLY A 160 -0.15 -3.04 8.77
C GLY A 160 -0.61 -1.62 8.48
N ARG A 161 -1.02 -1.31 7.25
CA ARG A 161 -1.59 -0.02 6.89
C ARG A 161 -2.94 0.22 7.60
N GLU A 162 -3.86 -0.75 7.57
CA GLU A 162 -5.18 -0.61 8.22
C GLU A 162 -5.06 -0.44 9.73
N VAL A 163 -4.13 -1.19 10.36
CA VAL A 163 -3.86 -1.05 11.80
C VAL A 163 -3.28 0.35 12.10
N ALA A 164 -2.36 0.86 11.27
CA ALA A 164 -1.84 2.21 11.45
C ALA A 164 -2.91 3.30 11.29
N PHE A 165 -3.92 3.07 10.44
CA PHE A 165 -5.03 3.99 10.23
C PHE A 165 -5.83 4.26 11.52
N GLN A 166 -5.77 3.36 12.51
CA GLN A 166 -6.37 3.57 13.83
C GLN A 166 -5.77 4.79 14.55
N TRP A 167 -4.48 5.09 14.36
CA TRP A 167 -3.87 6.32 14.89
C TRP A 167 -4.13 7.53 14.00
N TRP A 168 -3.97 7.37 12.68
CA TRP A 168 -3.82 8.51 11.77
C TRP A 168 -5.07 8.94 11.01
N GLY A 169 -6.15 8.17 11.07
CA GLY A 169 -7.44 8.57 10.52
C GLY A 169 -8.60 8.41 11.51
N GLN A 170 -8.45 7.59 12.55
CA GLN A 170 -9.51 7.35 13.53
C GLN A 170 -9.30 8.11 14.85
N ALA A 171 -8.08 8.11 15.39
CA ALA A 171 -7.78 8.84 16.63
C ALA A 171 -7.41 10.30 16.36
N VAL A 172 -6.53 10.56 15.39
CA VAL A 172 -6.31 11.91 14.84
C VAL A 172 -7.08 11.98 13.53
N GLY A 173 -8.17 12.75 13.52
CA GLY A 173 -9.04 12.89 12.36
C GLY A 173 -8.62 14.01 11.43
N ILE A 174 -9.33 14.13 10.31
CA ILE A 174 -9.16 15.18 9.31
C ILE A 174 -10.33 16.16 9.38
N GLN A 175 -10.05 17.45 9.16
CA GLN A 175 -11.08 18.49 9.18
C GLN A 175 -12.03 18.38 7.98
N SER A 176 -11.50 18.01 6.82
CA SER A 176 -12.26 17.78 5.60
C SER A 176 -11.59 16.71 4.73
N PHE A 177 -12.30 16.25 3.70
CA PHE A 177 -11.72 15.32 2.72
C PHE A 177 -10.51 15.91 1.96
N ASP A 178 -10.38 17.25 1.90
CA ASP A 178 -9.20 17.90 1.32
C ASP A 178 -7.91 17.57 2.09
N ASP A 179 -8.03 17.20 3.38
CA ASP A 179 -6.90 16.93 4.28
C ASP A 179 -6.55 15.43 4.39
N ILE A 180 -7.24 14.58 3.62
CA ILE A 180 -7.15 13.10 3.64
C ILE A 180 -5.73 12.56 3.44
N PHE A 181 -4.86 13.30 2.76
CA PHE A 181 -3.44 12.94 2.58
C PHE A 181 -2.73 12.71 3.92
N ILE A 182 -3.06 13.45 4.98
CA ILE A 182 -2.40 13.28 6.28
C ILE A 182 -2.62 11.87 6.80
N SER A 183 -3.86 11.40 6.80
CA SER A 183 -4.22 10.08 7.31
C SER A 183 -3.74 8.95 6.41
N GLN A 184 -3.97 9.09 5.09
CA GLN A 184 -3.56 8.08 4.10
C GLN A 184 -2.04 7.95 4.01
N GLY A 185 -1.35 9.09 3.91
CA GLY A 185 0.10 9.16 3.84
C GLY A 185 0.78 8.65 5.11
N LEU A 186 0.29 9.01 6.30
CA LEU A 186 0.85 8.49 7.56
C LEU A 186 0.57 7.00 7.76
N ALA A 187 -0.59 6.48 7.37
CA ALA A 187 -0.88 5.05 7.46
C ALA A 187 0.02 4.23 6.53
N GLU A 188 0.18 4.67 5.28
CA GLU A 188 1.07 4.04 4.30
C GLU A 188 2.54 4.18 4.71
N PHE A 189 2.96 5.33 5.22
CA PHE A 189 4.30 5.53 5.80
C PHE A 189 4.56 4.61 7.00
N SER A 190 3.56 4.41 7.86
CA SER A 190 3.68 3.53 9.03
C SER A 190 3.91 2.07 8.61
N MET A 191 3.26 1.64 7.52
CA MET A 191 3.52 0.35 6.90
C MET A 191 4.99 0.24 6.42
N LEU A 192 5.51 1.26 5.71
CA LEU A 192 6.92 1.28 5.30
C LEU A 192 7.87 1.25 6.51
N LEU A 193 7.52 1.94 7.60
CA LEU A 193 8.30 1.93 8.84
C LEU A 193 8.32 0.54 9.49
N ALA A 194 7.20 -0.20 9.46
CA ALA A 194 7.14 -1.57 9.94
C ALA A 194 7.93 -2.55 9.05
N LEU A 195 7.89 -2.37 7.73
CA LEU A 195 8.74 -3.12 6.80
C LEU A 195 10.22 -2.86 7.07
N ARG A 196 10.60 -1.61 7.32
CA ARG A 196 11.99 -1.24 7.62
C ARG A 196 12.53 -1.98 8.85
N ASP A 197 11.69 -2.16 9.87
CA ASP A 197 12.07 -2.81 11.13
C ASP A 197 12.13 -4.34 11.00
N SER A 198 11.28 -4.92 10.15
CA SER A 198 11.13 -6.37 9.99
C SER A 198 11.96 -7.00 8.86
N THR A 199 12.56 -6.19 7.99
CA THR A 199 13.30 -6.65 6.80
C THR A 199 14.75 -6.17 6.79
N ASN A 200 15.59 -6.84 5.98
CA ASN A 200 16.96 -6.37 5.77
C ASN A 200 17.01 -5.18 4.79
N GLU A 201 18.19 -4.55 4.68
CA GLU A 201 18.36 -3.36 3.81
C GLU A 201 17.95 -3.62 2.36
N ALA A 202 18.36 -4.74 1.76
CA ALA A 202 18.04 -5.02 0.35
C ALA A 202 16.54 -5.15 0.13
N GLN A 203 15.86 -5.91 1.00
CA GLN A 203 14.40 -6.08 0.95
C GLN A 203 13.67 -4.75 1.15
N PHE A 204 14.13 -3.92 2.09
CA PHE A 204 13.55 -2.60 2.31
C PHE A 204 13.76 -1.66 1.10
N GLN A 205 14.93 -1.71 0.47
CA GLN A 205 15.21 -0.93 -0.75
C GLN A 205 14.33 -1.37 -1.93
N ASP A 206 14.08 -2.67 -2.09
CA ASP A 206 13.14 -3.18 -3.09
C ASP A 206 11.70 -2.69 -2.82
N ALA A 207 11.27 -2.71 -1.55
CA ALA A 207 9.97 -2.18 -1.15
C ALA A 207 9.86 -0.67 -1.38
N LEU A 208 10.90 0.09 -1.06
CA LEU A 208 10.96 1.54 -1.28
C LEU A 208 10.96 1.89 -2.77
N GLN A 209 11.70 1.14 -3.59
CA GLN A 209 11.64 1.28 -5.04
C GLN A 209 10.24 0.98 -5.58
N SER A 210 9.61 -0.12 -5.13
CA SER A 210 8.22 -0.45 -5.49
C SER A 210 7.26 0.69 -5.13
N GLN A 211 7.43 1.30 -3.95
CA GLN A 211 6.62 2.45 -3.52
C GLN A 211 6.86 3.69 -4.39
N LEU A 212 8.12 3.96 -4.75
CA LEU A 212 8.46 5.03 -5.69
C LEU A 212 7.80 4.83 -7.04
N GLU A 213 7.85 3.62 -7.60
CA GLU A 213 7.22 3.34 -8.88
C GLU A 213 5.70 3.57 -8.83
N LYS A 214 5.03 3.15 -7.74
CA LYS A 214 3.60 3.41 -7.51
C LYS A 214 3.31 4.91 -7.38
N ALA A 215 4.15 5.66 -6.65
CA ALA A 215 4.00 7.10 -6.47
C ALA A 215 4.24 7.90 -7.76
N LEU A 216 5.14 7.42 -8.62
CA LEU A 216 5.53 8.07 -9.87
C LEU A 216 4.61 7.71 -11.04
N ALA A 217 3.85 6.61 -10.94
CA ALA A 217 2.98 6.11 -11.99
C ALA A 217 2.01 7.18 -12.54
N PHE A 218 1.43 8.00 -11.66
CA PHE A 218 0.48 9.05 -12.03
C PHE A 218 0.84 10.42 -11.44
N GLU A 219 2.10 10.63 -11.08
CA GLU A 219 2.56 11.81 -10.32
C GLU A 219 2.21 13.15 -10.98
N GLN A 220 2.18 13.20 -12.31
CA GLN A 220 1.85 14.40 -13.08
C GLN A 220 0.34 14.71 -13.15
N SER A 221 -0.51 13.84 -12.61
CA SER A 221 -1.98 13.99 -12.73
C SER A 221 -2.54 15.07 -11.81
N SER A 222 -1.97 15.23 -10.61
CA SER A 222 -2.33 16.27 -9.64
C SER A 222 -1.27 16.38 -8.55
N SER A 223 -1.18 17.54 -7.90
CA SER A 223 -0.48 17.65 -6.62
C SER A 223 -1.29 17.00 -5.51
N ILE A 224 -0.65 16.68 -4.39
CA ILE A 224 -1.32 16.09 -3.22
C ILE A 224 -2.44 17.01 -2.72
N ARG A 225 -2.17 18.32 -2.61
CA ARG A 225 -3.15 19.30 -2.10
C ARG A 225 -4.42 19.38 -2.96
N ASN A 226 -4.29 19.17 -4.27
CA ASN A 226 -5.42 19.30 -5.19
C ASN A 226 -6.08 17.96 -5.55
N ALA A 227 -5.43 16.83 -5.26
CA ALA A 227 -5.91 15.51 -5.67
C ALA A 227 -7.34 15.20 -5.17
N PRO A 228 -7.72 15.47 -3.91
CA PRO A 228 -9.10 15.23 -3.44
C PRO A 228 -10.19 16.00 -4.19
N LYS A 229 -9.84 17.09 -4.89
CA LYS A 229 -10.77 17.91 -5.68
C LYS A 229 -10.80 17.54 -7.17
N GLN A 230 -9.70 16.97 -7.66
CA GLN A 230 -9.47 16.78 -9.10
C GLN A 230 -9.61 15.33 -9.53
N LEU A 231 -9.41 14.38 -8.62
CA LEU A 231 -9.39 12.96 -8.91
C LEU A 231 -10.48 12.25 -8.13
N ASP A 232 -11.09 11.26 -8.77
CA ASP A 232 -12.01 10.33 -8.11
C ASP A 232 -11.22 9.38 -7.19
N ASP A 233 -11.74 9.17 -5.98
CA ASP A 233 -11.03 8.49 -4.89
C ASP A 233 -10.86 6.98 -5.11
N GLN A 234 -11.54 6.42 -6.11
CA GLN A 234 -11.38 5.04 -6.53
C GLN A 234 -10.26 4.86 -7.55
N THR A 235 -9.83 5.93 -8.22
CA THR A 235 -8.89 5.84 -9.34
C THR A 235 -7.46 5.47 -8.91
N PRO A 236 -6.69 4.76 -9.76
CA PRO A 236 -5.28 4.51 -9.52
C PRO A 236 -4.44 5.79 -9.37
N ALA A 237 -4.81 6.86 -10.10
CA ALA A 237 -4.14 8.15 -10.00
C ALA A 237 -4.28 8.76 -8.59
N TYR A 238 -5.48 8.69 -8.00
CA TYR A 238 -5.71 9.14 -6.64
C TYR A 238 -4.88 8.33 -5.63
N ARG A 239 -4.86 7.00 -5.75
CA ARG A 239 -4.04 6.12 -4.90
C ARG A 239 -2.54 6.42 -5.04
N SER A 240 -2.06 6.59 -6.26
CA SER A 240 -0.67 6.94 -6.57
C SER A 240 -0.24 8.23 -5.84
N ILE A 241 -1.07 9.27 -5.87
CA ILE A 241 -0.75 10.58 -5.30
C ILE A 241 -0.99 10.64 -3.79
N VAL A 242 -2.20 10.29 -3.33
CA VAL A 242 -2.61 10.51 -1.93
C VAL A 242 -1.97 9.51 -0.98
N PHE A 243 -1.77 8.26 -1.42
CA PHE A 243 -1.27 7.18 -0.57
C PHE A 243 0.22 6.97 -0.79
N ASN A 244 0.64 6.69 -2.03
CA ASN A 244 2.01 6.28 -2.31
C ASN A 244 2.98 7.47 -2.26
N LYS A 245 2.73 8.53 -3.03
CA LYS A 245 3.48 9.80 -2.89
C LYS A 245 3.26 10.37 -1.47
N GLY A 246 2.03 10.26 -0.97
CA GLY A 246 1.64 10.27 0.45
C GLY A 246 2.75 9.91 1.45
N ALA A 247 3.03 8.60 1.48
CA ALA A 247 4.02 7.98 2.36
C ALA A 247 5.43 8.49 2.13
N LEU A 248 5.81 8.67 0.86
CA LEU A 248 7.17 9.09 0.51
C LEU A 248 7.44 10.55 0.92
N VAL A 249 6.42 11.41 0.95
CA VAL A 249 6.54 12.74 1.55
C VAL A 249 6.84 12.65 3.05
N MET A 250 6.15 11.76 3.78
CA MET A 250 6.45 11.54 5.21
C MET A 250 7.84 10.95 5.41
N TYR A 251 8.26 10.03 4.54
CA TYR A 251 9.59 9.45 4.53
C TYR A 251 10.67 10.51 4.29
N MET A 252 10.52 11.37 3.26
CA MET A 252 11.43 12.49 2.99
C MET A 252 11.47 13.50 4.15
N LEU A 253 10.33 13.77 4.77
CA LEU A 253 10.25 14.67 5.92
C LEU A 253 11.06 14.10 7.10
N ARG A 254 11.00 12.78 7.34
CA ARG A 254 11.85 12.09 8.31
C ARG A 254 13.33 12.18 7.97
N GLN A 255 13.71 12.04 6.69
CA GLN A 255 15.11 12.22 6.26
C GLN A 255 15.62 13.65 6.51
N LEU A 256 14.76 14.65 6.31
CA LEU A 256 15.09 16.05 6.48
C LEU A 256 15.17 16.47 7.95
N MET A 257 14.26 15.98 8.79
CA MET A 257 14.22 16.28 10.24
C MET A 257 15.23 15.47 11.03
N GLY A 258 15.60 14.28 10.55
CA GLY A 258 16.28 13.27 11.35
C GLY A 258 15.27 12.31 11.98
N GLU A 259 15.66 11.04 12.07
CA GLU A 259 14.84 9.95 12.59
C GLU A 259 14.32 10.21 14.00
N LYS A 260 15.19 10.64 14.92
CA LYS A 260 14.82 10.86 16.32
C LYS A 260 13.82 12.01 16.48
N GLU A 261 14.07 13.12 15.79
CA GLU A 261 13.25 14.32 15.82
C GLU A 261 11.88 14.06 15.21
N PHE A 262 11.82 13.36 14.08
CA PHE A 262 10.58 13.01 13.40
C PHE A 262 9.74 11.99 14.19
N ASP A 263 10.38 10.93 14.71
CA ASP A 263 9.67 9.92 15.50
C ASP A 263 9.13 10.54 16.81
N GLY A 264 9.92 11.44 17.44
CA GLY A 264 9.47 12.26 18.56
C GLY A 264 8.32 13.20 18.20
N PHE A 265 8.35 13.80 17.01
CA PHE A 265 7.25 14.60 16.48
C PHE A 265 5.96 13.77 16.33
N LEU A 266 5.99 12.60 15.69
CA LEU A 266 4.77 11.78 15.51
C LEU A 266 4.13 11.39 16.84
N LYS A 267 4.95 11.01 17.83
CA LYS A 267 4.46 10.71 19.18
C LYS A 267 3.77 11.92 19.83
N ASN A 268 4.39 13.10 19.74
CA ASN A 268 3.80 14.34 20.26
C ASN A 268 2.55 14.76 19.50
N TYR A 269 2.56 14.62 18.17
CA TYR A 269 1.45 14.91 17.29
C TYR A 269 0.23 14.06 17.64
N TYR A 270 0.42 12.75 17.83
CA TYR A 270 -0.64 11.86 18.31
C TYR A 270 -1.16 12.28 19.69
N GLN A 271 -0.27 12.47 20.67
CA GLN A 271 -0.66 12.81 22.04
C GLN A 271 -1.44 14.12 22.15
N GLN A 272 -1.07 15.14 21.35
CA GLN A 272 -1.70 16.46 21.39
C GLN A 272 -3.02 16.52 20.62
N ASN A 273 -3.22 15.64 19.64
CA ASN A 273 -4.31 15.74 18.68
C ASN A 273 -5.27 14.55 18.68
N ASN A 274 -5.07 13.54 19.53
CA ASN A 274 -6.04 12.47 19.72
C ASN A 274 -7.42 13.04 20.09
N GLY A 275 -8.45 12.64 19.35
CA GLY A 275 -9.83 13.12 19.45
C GLY A 275 -10.10 14.44 18.74
N LYS A 276 -9.14 14.97 17.95
CA LYS A 276 -9.29 16.20 17.18
C LYS A 276 -9.26 15.93 15.69
N ASN A 277 -9.86 16.85 14.93
CA ASN A 277 -9.75 16.90 13.48
C ASN A 277 -8.81 18.04 13.10
N LEU A 278 -7.89 17.78 12.16
CA LEU A 278 -6.87 18.74 11.76
C LEU A 278 -6.91 19.03 10.26
N THR A 279 -6.52 20.26 9.93
CA THR A 279 -6.23 20.68 8.54
C THR A 279 -4.77 20.40 8.17
N LEU A 280 -4.49 20.36 6.87
CA LEU A 280 -3.13 20.27 6.34
C LEU A 280 -2.25 21.44 6.78
N ASP A 281 -2.81 22.64 6.88
CA ASP A 281 -2.05 23.83 7.28
C ASP A 281 -1.70 23.78 8.79
N GLU A 282 -2.57 23.22 9.63
CA GLU A 282 -2.25 22.94 11.04
C GLU A 282 -1.19 21.85 11.19
N PHE A 283 -1.23 20.81 10.36
CA PHE A 283 -0.20 19.79 10.31
C PHE A 283 1.16 20.40 9.92
N GLU A 284 1.21 21.20 8.85
CA GLU A 284 2.41 21.93 8.42
C GLU A 284 2.95 22.85 9.53
N ALA A 285 2.07 23.55 10.26
CA ALA A 285 2.47 24.40 11.37
C ALA A 285 3.11 23.60 12.52
N GLN A 286 2.58 22.42 12.85
CA GLN A 286 3.15 21.55 13.87
C GLN A 286 4.50 20.93 13.43
N VAL A 287 4.62 20.53 12.16
CA VAL A 287 5.88 20.09 11.57
C VAL A 287 6.93 21.21 11.60
N THR A 288 6.55 22.42 11.19
CA THR A 288 7.41 23.62 11.24
C THR A 288 7.93 23.90 12.65
N LYS A 289 7.04 23.81 13.65
CA LYS A 289 7.42 23.97 15.05
C LYS A 289 8.38 22.89 15.52
N ALA A 290 8.13 21.62 15.16
CA ALA A 290 8.96 20.49 15.56
C ALA A 290 10.34 20.51 14.88
N ALA A 291 10.42 20.90 13.61
CA ALA A 291 11.66 21.03 12.87
C ALA A 291 12.51 22.23 13.30
N GLY A 292 11.94 23.19 14.04
CA GLY A 292 12.65 24.40 14.48
C GLY A 292 12.99 25.37 13.33
N ARG A 293 12.41 25.17 12.15
CA ARG A 293 12.61 25.98 10.94
C ARG A 293 11.33 26.03 10.12
N ASN A 294 11.15 27.08 9.33
CA ASN A 294 10.02 27.19 8.41
C ASN A 294 10.08 26.07 7.36
N MET A 295 9.02 25.26 7.26
CA MET A 295 8.93 24.11 6.35
C MET A 295 8.10 24.36 5.10
N ARG A 296 7.70 25.61 4.83
CA ARG A 296 6.88 25.98 3.66
C ARG A 296 7.50 25.54 2.34
N PHE A 297 8.82 25.60 2.21
CA PHE A 297 9.54 25.15 1.01
C PHE A 297 9.28 23.66 0.73
N PHE A 298 9.24 22.83 1.77
CA PHE A 298 9.04 21.39 1.66
C PHE A 298 7.61 21.06 1.23
N PHE A 299 6.60 21.64 1.89
CA PHE A 299 5.20 21.44 1.52
C PHE A 299 4.89 22.05 0.14
N GLY A 300 5.50 23.20 -0.18
CA GLY A 300 5.37 23.83 -1.49
C GLY A 300 5.88 22.95 -2.61
N GLN A 301 7.01 22.29 -2.38
CA GLN A 301 7.64 21.43 -3.36
C GLN A 301 6.91 20.08 -3.52
N TRP A 302 6.59 19.42 -2.41
CA TRP A 302 6.20 18.02 -2.43
C TRP A 302 4.70 17.78 -2.27
N VAL A 303 3.96 18.75 -1.72
CA VAL A 303 2.53 18.64 -1.44
C VAL A 303 1.70 19.52 -2.38
N ASP A 304 2.15 20.75 -2.63
CA ASP A 304 1.40 21.72 -3.43
C ASP A 304 1.69 21.62 -4.93
N SER A 305 2.87 21.11 -5.28
CA SER A 305 3.36 21.04 -6.66
C SER A 305 3.45 19.61 -7.20
N THR A 306 3.48 19.50 -8.53
CA THR A 306 3.87 18.28 -9.25
C THR A 306 5.32 18.39 -9.73
N GLY A 307 5.87 17.28 -10.19
CA GLY A 307 7.26 17.21 -10.64
C GLY A 307 8.20 16.70 -9.55
N VAL A 308 9.21 15.99 -10.00
CA VAL A 308 10.27 15.39 -9.17
C VAL A 308 11.61 15.63 -9.87
N PRO A 309 12.71 15.77 -9.13
CA PRO A 309 14.02 15.99 -9.72
C PRO A 309 14.48 14.76 -10.52
N GLU A 310 15.28 15.02 -11.55
CA GLU A 310 16.17 14.04 -12.17
C GLU A 310 17.60 14.47 -11.83
N PHE A 311 18.32 13.66 -11.08
CA PHE A 311 19.68 14.02 -10.66
C PHE A 311 20.69 13.61 -11.73
N GLY A 312 21.53 14.56 -12.14
CA GLY A 312 22.76 14.32 -12.88
C GLY A 312 23.99 14.56 -12.02
N SER A 313 25.12 13.95 -12.38
CA SER A 313 26.42 14.25 -11.78
C SER A 313 27.49 14.42 -12.85
N GLU A 314 28.33 15.45 -12.70
CA GLU A 314 29.50 15.70 -13.52
C GLU A 314 30.73 15.72 -12.62
N TYR A 315 31.74 14.89 -12.89
CA TYR A 315 32.91 14.79 -12.03
C TYR A 315 34.17 14.39 -12.80
N ARG A 316 35.31 14.55 -12.15
CA ARG A 316 36.62 14.11 -12.67
C ARG A 316 37.35 13.28 -11.62
N ILE A 317 38.03 12.23 -12.04
CA ILE A 317 38.89 11.44 -11.16
C ILE A 317 40.33 11.95 -11.31
N LEU A 318 40.88 12.50 -10.23
CA LEU A 318 42.24 13.00 -10.19
C LEU A 318 43.09 12.06 -9.32
N ARG A 319 44.16 11.51 -9.89
CA ARG A 319 45.13 10.73 -9.12
C ARG A 319 46.00 11.67 -8.29
N THR A 320 46.14 11.38 -7.00
CA THR A 320 47.01 12.11 -6.06
C THR A 320 48.15 11.21 -5.58
N LYS A 321 49.07 11.75 -4.77
CA LYS A 321 50.15 10.93 -4.17
C LYS A 321 49.62 9.87 -3.22
N ASP A 322 48.51 10.18 -2.54
CA ASP A 322 47.93 9.37 -1.46
C ASP A 322 46.60 8.70 -1.85
N GLY A 323 46.28 8.63 -3.15
CA GLY A 323 45.07 8.00 -3.68
C GLY A 323 44.45 8.77 -4.83
N PHE A 324 43.18 9.12 -4.69
CA PHE A 324 42.35 9.80 -5.67
C PHE A 324 41.54 10.92 -5.01
N ARG A 325 41.28 11.98 -5.78
CA ARG A 325 40.36 13.07 -5.45
C ARG A 325 39.32 13.17 -6.56
N VAL A 326 38.05 13.24 -6.19
CA VAL A 326 36.92 13.24 -7.13
C VAL A 326 36.07 14.48 -6.88
N PRO A 327 36.47 15.66 -7.41
CA PRO A 327 35.63 16.83 -7.41
C PRO A 327 34.55 16.71 -8.49
N GLY A 328 33.35 17.20 -8.18
CA GLY A 328 32.25 17.21 -9.12
C GLY A 328 31.08 18.07 -8.65
N THR A 329 30.00 18.02 -9.43
CA THR A 329 28.78 18.78 -9.20
C THR A 329 27.58 17.86 -9.43
N VAL A 330 26.64 17.86 -8.49
CA VAL A 330 25.30 17.29 -8.68
C VAL A 330 24.40 18.37 -9.27
N LYS A 331 23.57 18.02 -10.26
CA LYS A 331 22.64 18.94 -10.94
C LYS A 331 21.23 18.38 -11.00
N GLN A 332 20.23 19.26 -11.03
CA GLN A 332 18.82 18.98 -11.26
C GLN A 332 18.07 20.26 -11.71
N GLU A 333 16.85 20.14 -12.23
CA GLU A 333 16.16 21.22 -12.98
C GLU A 333 15.26 22.15 -12.14
N MET A 334 15.04 21.87 -10.85
CA MET A 334 14.05 22.56 -10.01
C MET A 334 14.68 23.69 -9.17
N ASP A 335 14.41 24.95 -9.50
CA ASP A 335 15.02 26.11 -8.81
C ASP A 335 14.69 26.21 -7.31
N THR A 336 13.54 25.68 -6.87
CA THR A 336 13.08 25.75 -5.47
C THR A 336 13.48 24.55 -4.62
N PHE A 337 14.28 23.63 -5.16
CA PHE A 337 14.67 22.40 -4.47
C PHE A 337 15.54 22.69 -3.24
N GLU A 338 15.21 22.07 -2.11
CA GLU A 338 16.05 22.06 -0.91
C GLU A 338 15.92 20.73 -0.17
N MET A 339 16.91 19.82 -0.31
CA MET A 339 16.98 18.55 0.43
C MET A 339 18.43 18.12 0.65
N PRO A 340 18.71 17.35 1.72
CA PRO A 340 19.97 16.62 1.85
C PRO A 340 20.04 15.49 0.81
N VAL A 341 21.04 15.54 -0.06
CA VAL A 341 21.31 14.56 -1.12
C VAL A 341 22.56 13.79 -0.77
N ASP A 342 22.48 12.47 -0.79
CA ASP A 342 23.64 11.60 -0.60
C ASP A 342 24.38 11.41 -1.92
N VAL A 343 25.69 11.61 -1.93
CA VAL A 343 26.59 11.31 -3.04
C VAL A 343 27.49 10.16 -2.61
N ILE A 344 27.39 9.03 -3.30
CA ILE A 344 28.20 7.84 -3.02
C ILE A 344 29.23 7.66 -4.13
N LEU A 345 30.50 7.65 -3.75
CA LEU A 345 31.61 7.24 -4.61
C LEU A 345 31.84 5.74 -4.41
N LYS A 346 31.49 4.93 -5.41
CA LYS A 346 31.82 3.50 -5.41
C LYS A 346 33.29 3.34 -5.79
N THR A 347 34.02 2.50 -5.04
CA THR A 347 35.43 2.18 -5.30
C THR A 347 35.64 0.67 -5.30
N GLU A 348 36.81 0.21 -5.74
CA GLU A 348 37.16 -1.23 -5.74
C GLU A 348 37.18 -1.88 -4.33
N ALA A 349 37.22 -1.08 -3.25
CA ALA A 349 37.38 -1.58 -1.88
C ALA A 349 36.21 -1.21 -0.94
N GLY A 350 35.19 -0.51 -1.45
CA GLY A 350 34.08 0.00 -0.66
C GLY A 350 33.54 1.34 -1.16
N ASN A 351 32.57 1.88 -0.46
CA ASN A 351 31.90 3.11 -0.84
C ASN A 351 32.29 4.26 0.11
N GLU A 352 32.59 5.42 -0.45
CA GLU A 352 32.68 6.67 0.32
C GLU A 352 31.37 7.44 0.15
N LYS A 353 30.87 8.07 1.22
CA LYS A 353 29.60 8.79 1.22
C LYS A 353 29.79 10.23 1.68
N GLN A 354 29.19 11.17 0.95
CA GLN A 354 29.10 12.57 1.33
C GLN A 354 27.64 13.03 1.21
N THR A 355 27.07 13.56 2.29
CA THR A 355 25.73 14.15 2.29
C THR A 355 25.83 15.66 2.11
N LEU A 356 25.08 16.20 1.15
CA LEU A 356 25.14 17.61 0.74
C LEU A 356 23.75 18.22 0.81
N LEU A 357 23.62 19.41 1.37
CA LEU A 357 22.37 20.17 1.26
C LEU A 357 22.31 20.84 -0.12
N LEU A 358 21.60 20.23 -1.06
CA LEU A 358 21.37 20.80 -2.39
C LEU A 358 20.28 21.87 -2.29
N LYS A 359 20.63 23.12 -2.62
CA LYS A 359 19.70 24.25 -2.75
C LYS A 359 19.70 24.78 -4.17
N GLY A 360 18.53 24.84 -4.78
CA GLY A 360 18.39 25.16 -6.20
C GLY A 360 18.95 24.04 -7.09
N THR A 361 19.50 24.41 -8.23
CA THR A 361 19.75 23.48 -9.34
C THR A 361 21.06 22.71 -9.26
N SER A 362 22.01 23.09 -8.40
CA SER A 362 23.29 22.38 -8.31
C SER A 362 24.02 22.52 -6.97
N VAL A 363 24.84 21.53 -6.62
CA VAL A 363 25.76 21.58 -5.48
C VAL A 363 27.07 20.85 -5.80
N ASP A 364 28.18 21.43 -5.40
CA ASP A 364 29.51 20.84 -5.59
C ASP A 364 29.85 19.84 -4.48
N PHE A 365 30.64 18.83 -4.85
CA PHE A 365 31.16 17.80 -3.95
C PHE A 365 32.65 17.54 -4.23
N ASP A 366 33.35 16.99 -3.24
CA ASP A 366 34.77 16.66 -3.36
C ASP A 366 35.12 15.51 -2.43
N ILE A 367 35.19 14.31 -3.00
CA ILE A 367 35.44 13.08 -2.26
C ILE A 367 36.88 12.64 -2.46
N GLN A 368 37.59 12.38 -1.35
CA GLN A 368 38.93 11.82 -1.36
C GLN A 368 38.87 10.34 -0.98
N THR A 369 39.63 9.50 -1.67
CA THR A 369 39.70 8.07 -1.35
C THR A 369 41.07 7.49 -1.71
N LYS A 370 41.48 6.45 -0.98
CA LYS A 370 42.70 5.68 -1.29
C LYS A 370 42.45 4.62 -2.36
N SER A 371 41.21 4.12 -2.44
CA SER A 371 40.82 3.07 -3.36
C SER A 371 40.50 3.65 -4.74
N LYS A 372 40.62 2.84 -5.79
CA LYS A 372 40.37 3.29 -7.15
C LYS A 372 38.87 3.56 -7.36
N PRO A 373 38.47 4.77 -7.75
CA PRO A 373 37.08 5.09 -8.04
C PRO A 373 36.51 4.33 -9.23
N ILE A 374 35.24 3.95 -9.14
CA ILE A 374 34.46 3.30 -10.20
C ILE A 374 33.45 4.29 -10.75
N GLU A 375 32.52 4.75 -9.90
CA GLU A 375 31.44 5.65 -10.30
C GLU A 375 30.94 6.52 -9.13
N VAL A 376 30.30 7.64 -9.46
CA VAL A 376 29.55 8.46 -8.50
C VAL A 376 28.06 8.22 -8.72
N VAL A 377 27.34 7.84 -7.66
CA VAL A 377 25.89 7.64 -7.67
C VAL A 377 25.22 8.64 -6.74
N VAL A 378 24.18 9.30 -7.23
CA VAL A 378 23.42 10.31 -6.48
C VAL A 378 22.15 9.69 -5.92
N ASP A 379 21.98 9.81 -4.60
CA ASP A 379 20.86 9.30 -3.81
C ASP A 379 20.55 7.80 -4.07
N PRO A 380 21.53 6.89 -3.99
CA PRO A 380 21.32 5.48 -4.35
C PRO A 380 20.30 4.76 -3.46
N ASP A 381 20.05 5.25 -2.26
CA ASP A 381 19.16 4.64 -1.26
C ASP A 381 17.74 5.23 -1.30
N TYR A 382 17.40 5.96 -2.38
CA TYR A 382 16.07 6.52 -2.62
C TYR A 382 15.53 7.41 -1.50
N LYS A 383 16.39 8.23 -0.87
CA LYS A 383 15.95 9.14 0.20
C LYS A 383 15.00 10.21 -0.31
N ILE A 384 15.05 10.51 -1.60
CA ILE A 384 14.27 11.57 -2.24
C ILE A 384 13.44 10.95 -3.37
N ILE A 385 12.18 11.37 -3.49
CA ILE A 385 11.38 11.05 -4.67
C ILE A 385 12.02 11.70 -5.88
N LYS A 386 12.42 10.88 -6.86
CA LYS A 386 13.11 11.32 -8.06
C LYS A 386 12.71 10.48 -9.26
N THR A 387 13.00 10.97 -10.46
CA THR A 387 12.97 10.14 -11.67
C THR A 387 14.39 9.77 -12.10
N SER A 388 14.52 8.63 -12.77
CA SER A 388 15.75 8.19 -13.44
C SER A 388 15.39 7.31 -14.64
N ALA A 389 16.35 7.04 -15.52
CA ALA A 389 16.14 6.15 -16.66
C ALA A 389 15.75 4.71 -16.24
N GLU A 390 16.27 4.24 -15.10
CA GLU A 390 15.97 2.94 -14.51
C GLU A 390 14.56 2.92 -13.93
N LEU A 391 14.22 3.88 -13.07
CA LEU A 391 12.90 3.99 -12.46
C LEU A 391 11.80 4.16 -13.51
N ARG A 392 12.06 4.93 -14.58
CA ARG A 392 11.09 5.19 -15.65
C ARG A 392 10.56 3.90 -16.30
N GLN A 393 11.38 2.85 -16.38
CA GLN A 393 10.92 1.55 -16.87
C GLN A 393 9.88 0.93 -15.94
N GLY A 394 10.16 0.88 -14.63
CA GLY A 394 9.24 0.32 -13.64
C GLY A 394 7.95 1.13 -13.50
N VAL A 395 8.07 2.46 -13.52
CA VAL A 395 6.92 3.40 -13.49
C VAL A 395 5.95 3.15 -14.64
N VAL A 396 6.45 2.97 -15.86
CA VAL A 396 5.60 2.71 -17.03
C VAL A 396 4.93 1.33 -16.92
N VAL A 397 5.64 0.30 -16.43
CA VAL A 397 5.02 -1.01 -16.18
C VAL A 397 3.94 -0.92 -15.10
N ARG A 398 4.19 -0.21 -13.99
CA ARG A 398 3.18 0.03 -12.94
C ARG A 398 1.93 0.68 -13.52
N ARG A 399 2.08 1.72 -14.33
CA ARG A 399 0.94 2.36 -15.00
C ARG A 399 0.15 1.37 -15.86
N GLY A 400 0.84 0.51 -16.61
CA GLY A 400 0.20 -0.55 -17.39
C GLY A 400 -0.56 -1.57 -16.54
N ILE A 401 -0.01 -1.96 -15.38
CA ILE A 401 -0.69 -2.84 -14.41
C ILE A 401 -1.96 -2.18 -13.88
N GLU A 402 -1.92 -0.91 -13.52
CA GLU A 402 -3.09 -0.20 -13.01
C GLU A 402 -4.20 -0.10 -14.09
N HIS A 403 -3.85 0.27 -15.33
CA HIS A 403 -4.82 0.23 -16.44
C HIS A 403 -5.37 -1.18 -16.68
N PHE A 404 -4.54 -2.22 -16.55
CA PHE A 404 -4.98 -3.60 -16.71
C PHE A 404 -6.01 -4.00 -15.63
N ARG A 405 -5.82 -3.55 -14.38
CA ARG A 405 -6.77 -3.78 -13.27
C ARG A 405 -8.10 -3.06 -13.49
N GLU A 406 -8.06 -1.86 -14.04
CA GLU A 406 -9.26 -1.10 -14.44
C GLU A 406 -9.89 -1.61 -15.75
N GLN A 407 -9.38 -2.72 -16.31
CA GLN A 407 -9.84 -3.33 -17.58
C GLN A 407 -9.67 -2.42 -18.80
N GLU A 408 -8.82 -1.39 -18.70
CA GLU A 408 -8.41 -0.49 -19.77
C GLU A 408 -7.31 -1.16 -20.61
N TYR A 409 -7.68 -2.25 -21.30
CA TYR A 409 -6.72 -3.16 -21.95
C TYR A 409 -5.87 -2.49 -23.03
N THR A 410 -6.39 -1.47 -23.72
CA THR A 410 -5.65 -0.76 -24.78
C THR A 410 -4.54 0.08 -24.18
N GLU A 411 -4.86 0.83 -23.12
CA GLU A 411 -3.96 1.66 -22.36
C GLU A 411 -2.87 0.79 -21.69
N ALA A 412 -3.26 -0.34 -21.10
CA ALA A 412 -2.34 -1.31 -20.53
C ALA A 412 -1.34 -1.84 -21.58
N GLU A 413 -1.81 -2.26 -22.75
CA GLU A 413 -0.95 -2.74 -23.84
C GLU A 413 0.06 -1.65 -24.26
N GLN A 414 -0.42 -0.41 -24.43
CA GLN A 414 0.45 0.72 -24.79
C GLN A 414 1.54 0.97 -23.77
N GLN A 415 1.22 0.92 -22.47
CA GLN A 415 2.22 1.09 -21.42
C GLN A 415 3.24 -0.05 -21.41
N PHE A 416 2.80 -1.32 -21.48
CA PHE A 416 3.75 -2.44 -21.53
C PHE A 416 4.66 -2.38 -22.76
N GLN A 417 4.12 -2.03 -23.93
CA GLN A 417 4.93 -1.81 -25.13
C GLN A 417 5.89 -0.62 -24.98
N ALA A 418 5.49 0.45 -24.31
CA ALA A 418 6.37 1.59 -24.02
C ALA A 418 7.53 1.18 -23.11
N ALA A 419 7.29 0.37 -22.07
CA ALA A 419 8.35 -0.17 -21.22
C ALA A 419 9.32 -1.07 -21.98
N ILE A 420 8.81 -1.93 -22.88
CA ILE A 420 9.62 -2.79 -23.76
C ILE A 420 10.47 -1.95 -24.75
N LYS A 421 9.95 -0.82 -25.24
CA LYS A 421 10.72 0.11 -26.08
C LYS A 421 11.88 0.75 -25.32
N LEU A 422 11.69 1.07 -24.04
CA LEU A 422 12.75 1.59 -23.16
C LEU A 422 13.81 0.51 -22.88
N ASN A 423 13.39 -0.72 -22.64
CA ASN A 423 14.29 -1.86 -22.44
C ASN A 423 13.68 -3.15 -22.97
N ARG A 424 14.24 -3.66 -24.06
CA ARG A 424 13.75 -4.88 -24.75
C ARG A 424 13.86 -6.15 -23.89
N ASN A 425 14.75 -6.15 -22.90
CA ASN A 425 14.99 -7.29 -22.02
C ASN A 425 14.19 -7.17 -20.70
N ASN A 426 13.23 -6.24 -20.59
CA ASN A 426 12.44 -6.06 -19.38
C ASN A 426 11.43 -7.22 -19.23
N SER A 427 11.79 -8.22 -18.43
CA SER A 427 10.96 -9.41 -18.21
C SER A 427 9.61 -9.07 -17.57
N TRP A 428 9.55 -8.04 -16.73
CA TRP A 428 8.32 -7.63 -16.05
C TRP A 428 7.28 -7.05 -17.01
N ALA A 429 7.72 -6.23 -17.96
CA ALA A 429 6.84 -5.71 -19.01
C ALA A 429 6.31 -6.83 -19.91
N TRP A 430 7.18 -7.74 -20.34
CA TRP A 430 6.81 -8.90 -21.17
C TRP A 430 5.85 -9.85 -20.45
N TYR A 431 6.10 -10.13 -19.18
CA TYR A 431 5.23 -10.97 -18.35
C TYR A 431 3.81 -10.40 -18.28
N ASN A 432 3.66 -9.12 -17.93
CA ASN A 432 2.34 -8.49 -17.83
C ASN A 432 1.65 -8.37 -19.19
N LEU A 433 2.40 -8.15 -20.27
CA LEU A 433 1.85 -8.20 -21.63
C LEU A 433 1.34 -9.61 -21.97
N GLY A 434 2.02 -10.66 -21.51
CA GLY A 434 1.56 -12.05 -21.63
C GLY A 434 0.24 -12.29 -20.89
N LEU A 435 0.11 -11.81 -19.64
CA LEU A 435 -1.13 -11.89 -18.87
C LEU A 435 -2.29 -11.16 -19.55
N LEU A 436 -2.03 -9.98 -20.11
CA LEU A 436 -3.00 -9.22 -20.88
C LEU A 436 -3.51 -10.04 -22.07
N TYR A 437 -2.60 -10.68 -22.82
CA TYR A 437 -2.97 -11.53 -23.96
C TYR A 437 -3.71 -12.81 -23.55
N ILE A 438 -3.41 -13.41 -22.40
CA ILE A 438 -4.22 -14.50 -21.82
C ILE A 438 -5.66 -14.03 -21.61
N THR A 439 -5.84 -12.86 -21.01
CA THR A 439 -7.16 -12.27 -20.73
C THR A 439 -7.95 -12.01 -22.01
N GLN A 440 -7.26 -11.54 -23.06
CA GLN A 440 -7.82 -11.36 -24.41
C GLN A 440 -7.99 -12.67 -25.19
N ARG A 441 -7.63 -13.82 -24.61
CA ARG A 441 -7.61 -15.16 -25.23
C ARG A 441 -6.71 -15.26 -26.47
N ASN A 442 -5.73 -14.38 -26.59
CA ASN A 442 -4.73 -14.43 -27.65
C ASN A 442 -3.52 -15.28 -27.21
N HIS A 443 -3.74 -16.59 -27.12
CA HIS A 443 -2.77 -17.52 -26.54
C HIS A 443 -1.44 -17.55 -27.31
N ASN A 444 -1.44 -17.38 -28.64
CA ASN A 444 -0.19 -17.34 -29.41
C ASN A 444 0.67 -16.13 -29.04
N LYS A 445 0.09 -14.93 -28.97
CA LYS A 445 0.83 -13.75 -28.51
C LYS A 445 1.27 -13.86 -27.05
N ALA A 446 0.46 -14.49 -26.20
CA ALA A 446 0.82 -14.74 -24.82
C ALA A 446 2.06 -15.65 -24.71
N LEU A 447 2.12 -16.73 -25.49
CA LEU A 447 3.29 -17.61 -25.55
C LEU A 447 4.57 -16.85 -25.93
N ASP A 448 4.50 -16.05 -27.00
CA ASP A 448 5.62 -15.23 -27.45
C ASP A 448 6.07 -14.27 -26.33
N ALA A 449 5.12 -13.59 -25.68
CA ALA A 449 5.42 -12.66 -24.60
C ALA A 449 6.08 -13.34 -23.38
N PHE A 450 5.57 -14.51 -22.95
CA PHE A 450 6.21 -15.25 -21.85
C PHE A 450 7.57 -15.84 -22.24
N GLU A 451 7.78 -16.22 -23.50
CA GLU A 451 9.11 -16.59 -23.99
C GLU A 451 10.08 -15.41 -23.93
N GLN A 452 9.66 -14.21 -24.35
CA GLN A 452 10.49 -13.01 -24.20
C GLN A 452 10.74 -12.66 -22.72
N ALA A 453 9.76 -12.84 -21.83
CA ALA A 453 9.94 -12.65 -20.41
C ALA A 453 11.01 -13.58 -19.83
N LEU A 454 10.98 -14.87 -20.20
CA LEU A 454 11.96 -15.88 -19.79
C LEU A 454 13.35 -15.68 -20.42
N ASN A 455 13.45 -15.01 -21.56
CA ASN A 455 14.73 -14.67 -22.20
C ASN A 455 15.30 -13.30 -21.76
N GLY A 456 14.57 -12.56 -20.93
CA GLY A 456 14.93 -11.21 -20.48
C GLY A 456 15.83 -11.17 -19.25
N ASN A 457 15.69 -10.11 -18.45
CA ASN A 457 16.48 -9.86 -17.25
C ASN A 457 16.03 -10.61 -15.99
N MET A 458 14.89 -11.32 -16.05
CA MET A 458 14.29 -12.10 -14.94
C MET A 458 14.13 -11.29 -13.64
N ARG A 459 13.78 -10.02 -13.76
CA ARG A 459 13.55 -9.14 -12.60
C ARG A 459 12.10 -8.63 -12.56
N PRO A 460 11.38 -8.83 -11.44
CA PRO A 460 11.80 -9.55 -10.23
C PRO A 460 11.96 -11.07 -10.43
N GLU A 461 12.68 -11.75 -9.53
CA GLU A 461 13.04 -13.17 -9.65
C GLU A 461 11.83 -14.11 -9.77
N TRP A 462 10.71 -13.76 -9.13
CA TRP A 462 9.47 -14.54 -9.21
C TRP A 462 8.85 -14.58 -10.62
N ILE A 463 9.29 -13.71 -11.54
CA ILE A 463 8.78 -13.72 -12.92
C ILE A 463 9.06 -15.05 -13.59
N GLU A 464 10.19 -15.70 -13.31
CA GLU A 464 10.55 -16.94 -13.98
C GLU A 464 9.51 -18.04 -13.71
N VAL A 465 9.20 -18.29 -12.43
CA VAL A 465 8.24 -19.33 -12.03
C VAL A 465 6.85 -19.04 -12.59
N TRP A 466 6.38 -17.79 -12.48
CA TRP A 466 5.05 -17.41 -12.97
C TRP A 466 4.95 -17.39 -14.49
N SER A 467 6.03 -17.03 -15.20
CA SER A 467 6.05 -17.11 -16.66
C SER A 467 5.93 -18.55 -17.15
N TYR A 468 6.55 -19.53 -16.48
CA TYR A 468 6.33 -20.94 -16.80
C TYR A 468 4.87 -21.35 -16.57
N ILE A 469 4.27 -20.98 -15.42
CA ILE A 469 2.86 -21.31 -15.11
C ILE A 469 1.93 -20.75 -16.19
N TYR A 470 2.00 -19.45 -16.48
CA TYR A 470 1.08 -18.84 -17.42
C TYR A 470 1.35 -19.20 -18.89
N ARG A 471 2.60 -19.52 -19.26
CA ARG A 471 2.90 -20.12 -20.56
C ARG A 471 2.31 -21.53 -20.66
N GLY A 472 2.34 -22.30 -19.57
CA GLY A 472 1.62 -23.57 -19.45
C GLY A 472 0.11 -23.42 -19.64
N ASN A 473 -0.50 -22.41 -19.02
CA ASN A 473 -1.93 -22.11 -19.17
C ASN A 473 -2.28 -21.78 -20.63
N ALA A 474 -1.42 -21.05 -21.35
CA ALA A 474 -1.58 -20.80 -22.78
C ALA A 474 -1.49 -22.10 -23.61
N TRP A 475 -0.54 -22.99 -23.31
CA TRP A 475 -0.42 -24.28 -24.00
C TRP A 475 -1.65 -25.18 -23.77
N ASP A 476 -2.15 -25.27 -22.54
CA ASP A 476 -3.38 -26.00 -22.22
C ASP A 476 -4.58 -25.45 -23.00
N SER A 477 -4.70 -24.12 -23.08
CA SER A 477 -5.77 -23.45 -23.84
C SER A 477 -5.71 -23.74 -25.34
N LEU A 478 -4.52 -24.05 -25.87
CA LEU A 478 -4.30 -24.47 -27.26
C LEU A 478 -4.36 -26.00 -27.45
N GLY A 479 -4.67 -26.77 -26.40
CA GLY A 479 -4.73 -28.23 -26.44
C GLY A 479 -3.37 -28.94 -26.44
N GLN A 480 -2.27 -28.22 -26.21
CA GLN A 480 -0.90 -28.76 -26.21
C GLN A 480 -0.46 -29.17 -24.80
N ARG A 481 -1.19 -30.11 -24.20
CA ARG A 481 -1.02 -30.53 -22.80
C ARG A 481 0.41 -30.98 -22.45
N GLU A 482 1.09 -31.68 -23.36
CA GLU A 482 2.46 -32.13 -23.13
C GLU A 482 3.43 -30.96 -22.88
N ARG A 483 3.27 -29.86 -23.64
CA ARG A 483 4.06 -28.64 -23.45
C ARG A 483 3.68 -27.92 -22.16
N ALA A 484 2.39 -27.87 -21.84
CA ALA A 484 1.90 -27.28 -20.59
C ALA A 484 2.50 -28.00 -19.36
N VAL A 485 2.44 -29.33 -19.34
CA VAL A 485 3.03 -30.16 -18.29
C VAL A 485 4.53 -29.94 -18.16
N ALA A 486 5.25 -29.80 -19.27
CA ALA A 486 6.68 -29.49 -19.23
C ALA A 486 6.96 -28.14 -18.57
N ASP A 487 6.18 -27.10 -18.85
CA ASP A 487 6.32 -25.79 -18.22
C ASP A 487 5.91 -25.81 -16.73
N TYR A 488 4.81 -26.48 -16.35
CA TYR A 488 4.45 -26.62 -14.93
C TYR A 488 5.54 -27.37 -14.14
N ASN A 489 6.14 -28.41 -14.71
CA ASN A 489 7.27 -29.10 -14.08
C ASN A 489 8.49 -28.19 -13.92
N LYS A 490 8.75 -27.26 -14.86
CA LYS A 490 9.82 -26.25 -14.69
C LYS A 490 9.49 -25.29 -13.55
N ALA A 491 8.24 -24.83 -13.44
CA ALA A 491 7.80 -24.00 -12.32
C ALA A 491 7.97 -24.71 -10.97
N ILE A 492 7.62 -26.01 -10.90
CA ILE A 492 7.82 -26.83 -9.68
C ILE A 492 9.32 -27.02 -9.38
N THR A 493 10.13 -27.29 -10.40
CA THR A 493 11.58 -27.48 -10.24
C THR A 493 12.29 -26.20 -9.80
N ASN A 494 11.81 -25.04 -10.24
CA ASN A 494 12.34 -23.73 -9.84
C ASN A 494 12.22 -23.51 -8.32
N GLY A 495 11.16 -24.01 -7.68
CA GLY A 495 10.99 -24.01 -6.23
C GLY A 495 10.66 -22.66 -5.59
N ASN A 496 10.65 -21.56 -6.35
CA ASN A 496 10.17 -20.27 -5.85
C ASN A 496 8.65 -20.33 -5.59
N ASP A 497 8.24 -20.10 -4.35
CA ASP A 497 6.84 -20.19 -3.91
C ASP A 497 6.19 -18.81 -3.68
N TYR A 498 6.67 -17.79 -4.38
CA TYR A 498 6.06 -16.45 -4.37
C TYR A 498 4.58 -16.53 -4.79
N GLU A 499 3.70 -16.00 -3.95
CA GLU A 499 2.23 -16.03 -4.13
C GLU A 499 1.65 -17.43 -4.35
N ASN A 500 2.16 -18.45 -3.65
CA ASN A 500 1.72 -19.85 -3.76
C ASN A 500 1.91 -20.43 -5.17
N ALA A 501 2.95 -19.98 -5.89
CA ALA A 501 3.26 -20.46 -7.22
C ALA A 501 3.41 -22.00 -7.29
N GLN A 502 3.96 -22.63 -6.24
CA GLN A 502 4.18 -24.08 -6.22
C GLN A 502 2.85 -24.84 -6.14
N ALA A 503 1.95 -24.42 -5.25
CA ALA A 503 0.61 -24.99 -5.15
C ALA A 503 -0.18 -24.80 -6.45
N THR A 504 -0.07 -23.61 -7.05
CA THR A 504 -0.72 -23.28 -8.32
C THR A 504 -0.21 -24.16 -9.47
N ALA A 505 1.11 -24.33 -9.58
CA ALA A 505 1.71 -25.20 -10.60
C ALA A 505 1.30 -26.67 -10.41
N GLN A 506 1.26 -27.16 -9.17
CA GLN A 506 0.78 -28.52 -8.86
C GLN A 506 -0.70 -28.70 -9.21
N GLN A 507 -1.54 -27.70 -8.93
CA GLN A 507 -2.94 -27.71 -9.31
C GLN A 507 -3.11 -27.85 -10.83
N TYR A 508 -2.41 -27.02 -11.62
CA TYR A 508 -2.50 -27.08 -13.08
C TYR A 508 -1.81 -28.30 -13.71
N LEU A 509 -0.84 -28.89 -13.01
CA LEU A 509 -0.27 -30.19 -13.36
C LEU A 509 -1.28 -31.33 -13.15
N ALA A 510 -2.07 -31.29 -12.08
CA ALA A 510 -3.11 -32.28 -11.80
C ALA A 510 -4.35 -32.13 -12.69
N GLU A 511 -4.82 -30.90 -12.92
CA GLU A 511 -5.99 -30.61 -13.74
C GLU A 511 -5.67 -29.52 -14.78
N PRO A 512 -5.95 -29.74 -16.09
CA PRO A 512 -5.68 -28.74 -17.11
C PRO A 512 -6.35 -27.40 -16.85
N TYR A 513 -5.62 -26.32 -17.18
CA TYR A 513 -6.18 -24.98 -17.19
C TYR A 513 -7.38 -24.90 -18.15
N GLY A 514 -8.46 -24.22 -17.72
CA GLY A 514 -9.69 -24.08 -18.51
C GLY A 514 -10.70 -25.25 -18.43
N SER A 515 -10.44 -26.26 -17.60
CA SER A 515 -11.41 -27.31 -17.26
C SER A 515 -12.62 -26.76 -16.49
N LYS A 516 -13.75 -27.49 -16.46
CA LYS A 516 -14.97 -27.06 -15.74
C LYS A 516 -14.72 -26.77 -14.25
N LYS A 517 -13.75 -27.44 -13.63
CA LYS A 517 -13.38 -27.25 -12.22
C LYS A 517 -12.46 -26.06 -12.01
N THR A 518 -11.49 -25.82 -12.90
CA THR A 518 -10.61 -24.65 -12.81
C THR A 518 -11.32 -23.35 -13.17
N LYS A 519 -12.34 -23.39 -14.05
CA LYS A 519 -13.24 -22.23 -14.27
C LYS A 519 -14.05 -21.84 -13.04
N ALA A 520 -14.57 -22.82 -12.29
CA ALA A 520 -15.30 -22.53 -11.05
C ALA A 520 -14.42 -21.95 -9.93
N ALA A 521 -13.10 -22.15 -10.00
CA ALA A 521 -12.13 -21.53 -9.08
C ALA A 521 -11.79 -20.09 -9.49
N ASN A 522 -11.64 -19.82 -10.79
CA ASN A 522 -11.27 -18.49 -11.30
C ASN A 522 -12.48 -17.55 -11.49
N ASP A 523 -13.70 -18.06 -11.71
CA ASP A 523 -14.92 -17.25 -11.79
C ASP A 523 -15.42 -16.81 -10.39
N GLY A 524 -14.72 -17.21 -9.33
CA GLY A 524 -14.86 -16.69 -7.95
C GLY A 524 -13.69 -15.77 -7.52
N GLU A 525 -12.70 -15.58 -8.38
CA GLU A 525 -11.66 -14.53 -8.32
C GLU A 525 -12.09 -13.29 -9.13
#